data_AF-A0A6A6ZZ50-F1
#
_entry.id   AF-A0A6A6ZZ50-F1
#
_cell.length_a   1.000
_cell.length_b   1.000
_cell.length_c   1.000
_cell.angle_alpha   90.00
_cell.angle_beta   90.00
_cell.angle_gamma   90.00
#
_symmetry.space_group_name_H-M   'P 1'
#
loop_
_entity.id
_entity.type
_entity.pdbx_description
1 polymer ?
#
loop_
_entity_poly.entity_id
_entity_poly.type
_entity_poly.pdbx_seq_one_letter_code
_entity_poly.pdbx_strand_id
1 'polypeptide(L)'
;MALVTRILLHKHSKQPTEEMHLTDGSVEQPHQLSYISNAWKRLFSPKQSHVKGVWVPTISSMIKAGDEGLFPSALFANLHEHTGELSLQGLYAVFAEELRSRPITERSAYPGEIPRFLSTTKRVASGPKRAQSMAHRRASQGQVNGSLRLQRKSLDLSAAEKGLSRTISMKKPAPTLVSMWNGLSRLNKEMDAQTSWAKDGQVAESRYDSIAVNVTPAELATLSIILGCSLTAGEKSEYDSSHKGAFNISISSCVTEDGKYQVTLRQHKRSTLHMLAKGSGFSPLYAKHFVAGSLPYLQDRKGVHSILVSAHTLKAIQTGSPLYLHNSSFKTKQSRYLTSLPSSREPNFHIISTSTNSQSWNPLIDAIGALPFVGGLVPLASSPLVQTIHCIASGGLPPARLLQRLEGLVDKVNRQAPHLDIFGPLHGPHNAALLYRERKRLGKLAKGVKVNDSIADKAARMQRYITLLERLMALVPDVKPHDVLAAVQNATKKELERSYSDAVTAYRNIPSRSSSVVDSHGCPESDARSKRNSIHSHTSGHRSHRSSTSSIVTFASPVSSGDSQELNLGKAVEQILKAELPISIENIATVARMVIVAWTLSVETVAWEDGEEGFRVPALEKLPEKMVMC
;
A
#
# COMPACT_ATOMS: atom_id res chain seq x y z
N MET A 1 -6.92 -59.86 19.35
CA MET A 1 -7.73 -59.98 18.11
C MET A 1 -8.76 -58.86 18.06
N ALA A 2 -8.80 -58.21 16.88
CA ALA A 2 -9.81 -57.35 16.26
C ALA A 2 -10.92 -56.63 17.08
N LEU A 3 -10.81 -55.29 17.07
CA LEU A 3 -11.79 -54.31 16.57
C LEU A 3 -13.23 -54.76 16.28
N VAL A 4 -14.18 -54.05 16.90
CA VAL A 4 -15.59 -53.98 16.49
C VAL A 4 -15.85 -52.62 15.84
N THR A 5 -16.10 -52.62 14.53
CA THR A 5 -16.66 -51.49 13.77
C THR A 5 -18.13 -51.79 13.45
N ARG A 6 -19.04 -50.89 13.85
CA ARG A 6 -20.43 -50.87 13.36
C ARG A 6 -20.52 -49.94 12.16
N ILE A 7 -20.85 -50.50 11.00
CA ILE A 7 -21.29 -49.76 9.82
C ILE A 7 -22.81 -49.97 9.70
N LEU A 8 -23.53 -48.85 9.61
CA LEU A 8 -24.97 -48.82 9.32
C LEU A 8 -25.17 -49.02 7.81
N LEU A 9 -25.86 -50.11 7.46
CA LEU A 9 -26.45 -50.34 6.14
C LEU A 9 -27.81 -49.61 6.05
N HIS A 10 -28.04 -48.88 4.96
CA HIS A 10 -29.39 -48.55 4.50
C HIS A 10 -29.77 -49.41 3.29
N LYS A 11 -30.97 -49.98 3.36
CA LYS A 11 -31.61 -50.90 2.43
C LYS A 11 -32.56 -50.16 1.46
N HIS A 12 -32.52 -50.63 0.20
CA HIS A 12 -33.59 -50.83 -0.80
C HIS A 12 -34.50 -49.68 -1.28
N SER A 13 -34.61 -49.58 -2.62
CA SER A 13 -35.87 -49.88 -3.32
C SER A 13 -35.59 -50.52 -4.70
N LYS A 14 -36.40 -51.52 -5.05
CA LYS A 14 -36.36 -52.32 -6.29
C LYS A 14 -37.45 -51.87 -7.28
N GLN A 15 -37.26 -52.31 -8.54
CA GLN A 15 -38.22 -52.67 -9.63
C GLN A 15 -38.28 -51.72 -10.85
N PRO A 16 -38.68 -52.22 -12.04
CA PRO A 16 -38.25 -53.46 -12.72
C PRO A 16 -38.00 -53.27 -14.24
N THR A 17 -37.82 -54.42 -14.90
CA THR A 17 -37.22 -54.89 -16.17
C THR A 17 -37.82 -54.48 -17.54
N GLU A 18 -37.04 -54.79 -18.61
CA GLU A 18 -37.33 -55.10 -20.04
C GLU A 18 -36.82 -54.06 -21.07
N GLU A 19 -36.18 -54.36 -22.21
CA GLU A 19 -35.59 -55.55 -22.86
C GLU A 19 -34.85 -55.06 -24.14
N MET A 20 -33.90 -55.86 -24.68
CA MET A 20 -33.33 -55.84 -26.08
C MET A 20 -32.55 -54.58 -26.57
N HIS A 21 -31.45 -54.60 -27.34
CA HIS A 21 -30.76 -55.56 -28.22
C HIS A 21 -29.30 -55.07 -28.49
N LEU A 22 -28.34 -55.99 -28.71
CA LEU A 22 -27.18 -56.04 -29.67
C LEU A 22 -26.37 -54.73 -29.96
N THR A 23 -25.03 -54.64 -30.03
CA THR A 23 -23.93 -55.56 -30.37
C THR A 23 -22.58 -54.85 -30.11
N ASP A 24 -21.63 -55.62 -29.57
CA ASP A 24 -20.20 -55.77 -29.95
C ASP A 24 -19.20 -54.58 -29.95
N GLY A 25 -18.01 -54.83 -29.39
CA GLY A 25 -16.81 -54.00 -29.59
C GLY A 25 -16.00 -53.65 -28.34
N SER A 26 -15.14 -54.58 -27.91
CA SER A 26 -14.15 -54.47 -26.82
C SER A 26 -13.12 -53.33 -26.96
N VAL A 27 -12.80 -52.62 -25.87
CA VAL A 27 -11.45 -52.53 -25.25
C VAL A 27 -11.61 -52.12 -23.78
N GLU A 28 -11.33 -53.04 -22.86
CA GLU A 28 -11.27 -52.79 -21.43
C GLU A 28 -9.97 -52.05 -21.05
N GLN A 29 -10.09 -50.90 -20.38
CA GLN A 29 -9.02 -50.33 -19.55
C GLN A 29 -9.55 -50.10 -18.12
N PRO A 30 -8.88 -50.62 -17.07
CA PRO A 30 -9.37 -50.51 -15.71
C PRO A 30 -9.03 -49.14 -15.12
N HIS A 31 -9.94 -48.17 -15.24
CA HIS A 31 -9.93 -46.93 -14.46
C HIS A 31 -10.89 -47.00 -13.27
N GLN A 32 -10.68 -47.97 -12.38
CA GLN A 32 -11.34 -47.97 -11.07
C GLN A 32 -10.38 -48.56 -10.05
N LEU A 33 -9.54 -47.72 -9.41
CA LEU A 33 -8.96 -47.91 -8.07
C LEU A 33 -7.96 -46.78 -7.72
N SER A 34 -8.37 -45.51 -7.81
CA SER A 34 -7.57 -44.38 -7.31
C SER A 34 -8.40 -43.37 -6.52
N TYR A 35 -9.30 -43.88 -5.68
CA TYR A 35 -9.93 -43.10 -4.61
C TYR A 35 -9.43 -43.55 -3.23
N ILE A 36 -8.10 -43.69 -3.08
CA ILE A 36 -7.49 -43.80 -1.76
C ILE A 36 -7.49 -42.40 -1.16
N SER A 37 -8.29 -42.21 -0.11
CA SER A 37 -8.40 -40.95 0.61
C SER A 37 -7.02 -40.38 0.99
N ASN A 38 -6.85 -39.06 0.87
CA ASN A 38 -5.62 -38.35 1.26
C ASN A 38 -5.21 -38.60 2.73
N ALA A 39 -6.12 -39.13 3.57
CA ALA A 39 -5.84 -39.54 4.94
C ALA A 39 -4.93 -40.79 5.03
N TRP A 40 -5.06 -41.75 4.10
CA TRP A 40 -4.24 -42.97 4.11
C TRP A 40 -2.84 -42.73 3.54
N LYS A 41 -2.69 -41.85 2.55
CA LYS A 41 -1.36 -41.43 2.05
C LYS A 41 -0.50 -40.75 3.13
N ARG A 42 -1.11 -40.12 4.14
CA ARG A 42 -0.41 -39.53 5.30
C ARG A 42 0.08 -40.55 6.33
N LEU A 43 -0.52 -41.73 6.40
CA LEU A 43 -0.14 -42.77 7.36
C LEU A 43 1.07 -43.61 6.88
N PHE A 44 1.30 -43.67 5.57
CA PHE A 44 2.35 -44.49 4.96
C PHE A 44 3.44 -43.68 4.23
N SER A 45 3.45 -42.35 4.39
CA SER A 45 4.60 -41.56 3.91
C SER A 45 5.79 -41.87 4.82
N PRO A 46 6.94 -42.33 4.28
CA PRO A 46 8.13 -42.55 5.10
C PRO A 46 8.47 -41.26 5.81
N LYS A 47 8.78 -41.35 7.12
CA LYS A 47 9.28 -40.23 7.93
C LYS A 47 10.63 -39.79 7.33
N GLN A 48 10.59 -38.97 6.29
CA GLN A 48 11.75 -38.21 5.85
C GLN A 48 12.27 -37.48 7.09
N SER A 49 13.55 -37.67 7.41
CA SER A 49 14.20 -36.97 8.50
C SER A 49 14.03 -35.48 8.23
N HIS A 50 13.06 -34.86 8.91
CA HIS A 50 12.79 -33.45 8.76
C HIS A 50 14.10 -32.70 9.01
N VAL A 51 14.59 -32.01 7.98
CA VAL A 51 15.65 -31.02 8.11
C VAL A 51 15.27 -30.15 9.32
N LYS A 52 16.16 -30.07 10.32
CA LYS A 52 15.95 -29.34 11.58
C LYS A 52 15.91 -27.82 11.30
N GLY A 53 14.87 -27.34 10.64
CA GLY A 53 14.67 -25.93 10.35
C GLY A 53 13.20 -25.55 10.42
N VAL A 54 12.95 -24.29 10.77
CA VAL A 54 11.60 -23.75 10.87
C VAL A 54 11.15 -23.35 9.47
N TRP A 55 10.03 -23.88 9.01
CA TRP A 55 9.43 -23.43 7.75
C TRP A 55 8.89 -22.01 7.92
N VAL A 56 9.24 -21.12 6.98
CA VAL A 56 8.80 -19.73 6.94
C VAL A 56 8.38 -19.33 5.51
N PRO A 57 7.41 -18.40 5.35
CA PRO A 57 7.08 -17.83 4.05
C PRO A 57 8.27 -17.13 3.40
N THR A 58 8.43 -17.23 2.08
CA THR A 58 9.45 -16.44 1.36
C THR A 58 9.09 -14.96 1.34
N ILE A 59 10.05 -14.08 1.01
CA ILE A 59 9.76 -12.66 0.80
C ILE A 59 8.78 -12.49 -0.37
N SER A 60 8.92 -13.29 -1.43
CA SER A 60 7.97 -13.39 -2.53
C SER A 60 6.56 -13.73 -2.05
N SER A 61 6.40 -14.71 -1.14
CA SER A 61 5.11 -15.04 -0.52
C SER A 61 4.49 -13.82 0.16
N MET A 62 5.28 -13.08 0.95
CA MET A 62 4.80 -11.87 1.61
C MET A 62 4.39 -10.81 0.58
N ILE A 63 5.20 -10.56 -0.45
CA ILE A 63 4.87 -9.60 -1.52
C ILE A 63 3.56 -9.99 -2.21
N LYS A 64 3.40 -11.26 -2.58
CA LYS A 64 2.18 -11.79 -3.22
C LYS A 64 0.95 -11.65 -2.32
N ALA A 65 1.11 -11.88 -1.02
CA ALA A 65 0.04 -11.65 -0.03
C ALA A 65 -0.36 -10.16 0.00
N GLY A 66 0.61 -9.26 -0.04
CA GLY A 66 0.38 -7.81 -0.16
C GLY A 66 -0.33 -7.42 -1.46
N ASP A 67 0.06 -8.03 -2.59
CA ASP A 67 -0.61 -7.83 -3.88
C ASP A 67 -2.08 -8.27 -3.86
N GLU A 68 -2.40 -9.32 -3.12
CA GLU A 68 -3.76 -9.84 -2.95
C GLU A 68 -4.59 -9.06 -1.92
N GLY A 69 -4.01 -8.04 -1.28
CA GLY A 69 -4.71 -7.18 -0.30
C GLY A 69 -4.68 -7.66 1.14
N LEU A 70 -3.83 -8.64 1.47
CA LEU A 70 -3.75 -9.20 2.82
C LEU A 70 -3.10 -8.27 3.83
N PHE A 71 -2.29 -7.32 3.38
CA PHE A 71 -1.79 -6.24 4.22
C PHE A 71 -1.38 -5.06 3.33
N PRO A 72 -1.50 -3.82 3.83
CA PRO A 72 -0.89 -2.66 3.19
C PRO A 72 0.56 -2.50 3.65
N SER A 73 1.28 -1.54 3.08
CA SER A 73 2.62 -1.14 3.52
C SER A 73 2.69 -0.69 4.99
N ALA A 74 1.54 -0.48 5.65
CA ALA A 74 1.47 -0.25 7.10
C ALA A 74 2.05 -1.41 7.94
N LEU A 75 2.24 -2.60 7.36
CA LEU A 75 2.97 -3.69 8.00
C LEU A 75 4.38 -3.24 8.47
N PHE A 76 5.11 -2.49 7.64
CA PHE A 76 6.45 -2.00 7.97
C PHE A 76 6.44 -0.90 9.05
N ALA A 77 5.30 -0.25 9.17
CA ALA A 77 5.04 0.79 10.16
C ALA A 77 5.05 0.22 11.59
N ASN A 78 4.57 -1.02 11.76
CA ASN A 78 4.46 -1.70 13.05
C ASN A 78 5.79 -2.29 13.57
N LEU A 79 6.87 -2.25 12.79
CA LEU A 79 8.20 -2.75 13.18
C LEU A 79 8.97 -1.82 14.14
N HIS A 80 8.30 -0.87 14.78
CA HIS A 80 8.91 0.32 15.39
C HIS A 80 9.44 0.10 16.82
N GLU A 81 9.51 -1.13 17.32
CA GLU A 81 9.86 -1.38 18.72
C GLU A 81 11.28 -0.88 19.04
N HIS A 82 12.25 -1.00 18.12
CA HIS A 82 13.64 -0.57 18.34
C HIS A 82 14.28 0.08 17.09
N THR A 83 15.05 1.16 17.29
CA THR A 83 15.94 1.71 16.25
C THR A 83 17.16 0.82 16.11
N GLY A 84 17.54 0.48 14.88
CA GLY A 84 18.65 -0.45 14.63
C GLY A 84 18.32 -1.41 13.50
N GLU A 85 18.99 -2.55 13.49
CA GLU A 85 18.70 -3.63 12.55
C GLU A 85 17.34 -4.27 12.87
N LEU A 86 16.52 -4.43 11.83
CA LEU A 86 15.24 -5.10 11.89
C LEU A 86 15.47 -6.59 11.67
N SER A 87 15.21 -7.40 12.69
CA SER A 87 15.30 -8.85 12.55
C SER A 87 14.20 -9.36 11.63
N LEU A 88 14.54 -10.34 10.80
CA LEU A 88 13.57 -11.02 9.96
C LEU A 88 12.46 -11.70 10.79
N GLN A 89 12.80 -12.16 12.00
CA GLN A 89 11.83 -12.67 12.96
C GLN A 89 10.77 -11.63 13.36
N GLY A 90 11.17 -10.38 13.57
CA GLY A 90 10.23 -9.28 13.84
C GLY A 90 9.29 -9.03 12.66
N LEU A 91 9.83 -9.04 11.43
CA LEU A 91 9.04 -8.94 10.21
C LEU A 91 8.00 -10.06 10.08
N TYR A 92 8.41 -11.31 10.33
CA TYR A 92 7.51 -12.46 10.33
C TYR A 92 6.47 -12.41 11.45
N ALA A 93 6.82 -11.88 12.63
CA ALA A 93 5.89 -11.72 13.74
C ALA A 93 4.76 -10.74 13.40
N VAL A 94 5.08 -9.59 12.81
CA VAL A 94 4.08 -8.61 12.36
C VAL A 94 3.23 -9.19 11.23
N PHE A 95 3.85 -9.85 10.24
CA PHE A 95 3.12 -10.51 9.16
C PHE A 95 2.15 -11.59 9.69
N ALA A 96 2.60 -12.40 10.65
CA ALA A 96 1.75 -13.41 11.28
C ALA A 96 0.58 -12.78 12.05
N GLU A 97 0.76 -11.61 12.68
CA GLU A 97 -0.35 -10.93 13.36
C GLU A 97 -1.37 -10.36 12.37
N GLU A 98 -0.92 -9.81 11.24
CA GLU A 98 -1.81 -9.40 10.14
C GLU A 98 -2.64 -10.59 9.61
N LEU A 99 -2.03 -11.76 9.43
CA LEU A 99 -2.75 -12.97 9.03
C LEU A 99 -3.72 -13.47 10.11
N ARG A 100 -3.40 -13.30 11.40
CA ARG A 100 -4.28 -13.72 12.51
C ARG A 100 -5.49 -12.81 12.70
N SER A 101 -5.35 -11.53 12.38
CA SER A 101 -6.43 -10.54 12.49
C SER A 101 -7.57 -10.80 11.50
N ARG A 102 -7.30 -11.61 10.46
CA ARG A 102 -8.26 -11.97 9.42
C ARG A 102 -9.42 -12.85 9.90
N PRO A 103 -10.61 -12.74 9.28
CA PRO A 103 -11.76 -13.58 9.60
C PRO A 103 -11.43 -15.07 9.56
N ILE A 104 -12.04 -15.85 10.45
CA ILE A 104 -11.79 -17.30 10.55
C ILE A 104 -12.08 -18.02 9.22
N THR A 105 -13.11 -17.59 8.49
CA THR A 105 -13.50 -18.14 7.18
C THR A 105 -12.39 -17.99 6.13
N GLU A 106 -11.64 -16.90 6.17
CA GLU A 106 -10.49 -16.69 5.29
C GLU A 106 -9.31 -17.57 5.74
N ARG A 107 -9.04 -17.61 7.05
CA ARG A 107 -7.93 -18.39 7.61
C ARG A 107 -8.08 -19.89 7.41
N SER A 108 -9.31 -20.41 7.33
CA SER A 108 -9.55 -21.83 7.04
C SER A 108 -9.18 -22.24 5.62
N ALA A 109 -9.04 -21.28 4.68
CA ALA A 109 -8.60 -21.54 3.31
C ALA A 109 -7.07 -21.63 3.17
N TYR A 110 -6.31 -21.30 4.22
CA TYR A 110 -4.85 -21.31 4.15
C TYR A 110 -4.31 -22.75 4.04
N PRO A 111 -3.27 -23.00 3.23
CA PRO A 111 -2.63 -24.32 3.12
C PRO A 111 -1.95 -24.68 4.44
N GLY A 112 -1.75 -25.98 4.68
CA GLY A 112 -1.37 -26.52 5.98
C GLY A 112 -0.05 -26.00 6.55
N GLU A 113 0.85 -25.46 5.72
CA GLU A 113 2.10 -24.83 6.15
C GLU A 113 1.87 -23.49 6.86
N ILE A 114 0.88 -22.70 6.44
CA ILE A 114 0.60 -21.39 7.03
C ILE A 114 0.12 -21.50 8.48
N PRO A 115 -0.87 -22.35 8.85
CA PRO A 115 -1.21 -22.57 10.25
C PRO A 115 -0.02 -23.04 11.10
N ARG A 116 0.90 -23.85 10.54
CA ARG A 116 2.13 -24.24 11.23
C ARG A 116 3.01 -23.02 11.50
N PHE A 117 3.27 -22.20 10.49
CA PHE A 117 3.97 -20.92 10.66
C PHE A 117 3.30 -20.01 11.71
N LEU A 118 1.98 -19.84 11.64
CA LEU A 118 1.25 -19.04 12.62
C LEU A 118 1.36 -19.60 14.05
N SER A 119 1.54 -20.92 14.21
CA SER A 119 1.75 -21.55 15.52
C SER A 119 3.19 -21.44 16.04
N THR A 120 4.19 -21.47 15.15
CA THR A 120 5.61 -21.37 15.52
C THR A 120 6.00 -19.94 15.86
N THR A 121 5.43 -18.98 15.13
CA THR A 121 5.58 -17.54 15.39
C THR A 121 4.72 -17.15 16.58
N LYS A 122 5.03 -17.66 17.79
CA LYS A 122 4.27 -17.36 19.02
C LYS A 122 4.01 -15.85 19.10
N ARG A 123 2.78 -15.45 19.49
CA ARG A 123 2.54 -14.09 19.95
C ARG A 123 3.59 -13.80 21.00
N VAL A 124 4.51 -12.88 20.72
CA VAL A 124 5.28 -12.19 21.74
C VAL A 124 4.25 -11.32 22.46
N ALA A 125 3.42 -11.97 23.28
CA ALA A 125 2.39 -11.30 24.02
C ALA A 125 3.11 -10.54 25.12
N SER A 126 3.28 -9.23 24.90
CA SER A 126 3.42 -8.19 25.93
C SER A 126 2.16 -8.07 26.81
N GLY A 127 1.42 -9.17 26.99
CA GLY A 127 0.25 -9.26 27.86
C GLY A 127 0.60 -10.00 29.15
N PRO A 128 -0.04 -9.65 30.28
CA PRO A 128 0.25 -10.27 31.56
C PRO A 128 0.00 -11.77 31.45
N LYS A 129 1.04 -12.56 31.69
CA LYS A 129 0.95 -14.02 31.73
C LYS A 129 -0.18 -14.38 32.67
N ARG A 130 -1.24 -15.00 32.14
CA ARG A 130 -2.32 -15.60 32.92
C ARG A 130 -1.64 -16.52 33.93
N ALA A 131 -1.64 -16.11 35.21
CA ALA A 131 -1.02 -16.86 36.29
C ALA A 131 -1.57 -18.28 36.20
N GLN A 132 -0.70 -19.24 35.89
CA GLN A 132 -1.04 -20.64 36.05
C GLN A 132 -1.31 -20.81 37.54
N SER A 133 -2.58 -21.05 37.86
CA SER A 133 -3.03 -21.38 39.20
C SER A 133 -2.26 -22.63 39.64
N MET A 134 -1.22 -22.41 40.44
CA MET A 134 -0.54 -23.45 41.20
C MET A 134 -1.55 -23.97 42.21
N ALA A 135 -2.25 -25.05 41.85
CA ALA A 135 -2.98 -25.83 42.83
C ALA A 135 -1.96 -26.49 43.76
N HIS A 136 -1.70 -25.87 44.91
CA HIS A 136 -0.93 -26.46 45.99
C HIS A 136 -1.63 -27.75 46.45
N ARG A 137 -1.16 -28.91 45.96
CA ARG A 137 -1.34 -30.19 46.66
C ARG A 137 -0.52 -30.11 47.95
N ARG A 138 -1.17 -29.76 49.05
CA ARG A 138 -0.64 -30.03 50.40
C ARG A 138 -0.68 -31.54 50.60
N ALA A 139 0.50 -32.16 50.70
CA ALA A 139 0.67 -33.43 51.36
C ALA A 139 0.41 -33.21 52.86
N SER A 140 -0.67 -33.78 53.38
CA SER A 140 -0.95 -33.83 54.82
C SER A 140 -0.76 -35.27 55.27
N GLN A 141 0.41 -35.56 55.83
CA GLN A 141 0.65 -36.75 56.63
C GLN A 141 -0.12 -36.62 57.96
N GLY A 142 -0.83 -37.70 58.30
CA GLY A 142 -0.97 -38.26 59.65
C GLY A 142 -1.49 -37.38 60.78
N GLN A 143 -2.78 -37.52 61.10
CA GLN A 143 -3.16 -37.68 62.50
C GLN A 143 -4.49 -38.45 62.65
N VAL A 144 -4.47 -39.40 63.57
CA VAL A 144 -5.48 -40.41 63.88
C VAL A 144 -6.30 -39.95 65.10
N ASN A 145 -7.63 -40.09 64.98
CA ASN A 145 -8.65 -40.39 66.01
C ASN A 145 -9.82 -39.41 66.15
N GLY A 146 -11.02 -39.97 65.93
CA GLY A 146 -12.11 -39.89 66.90
C GLY A 146 -13.33 -39.01 66.57
N SER A 147 -14.48 -39.69 66.40
CA SER A 147 -15.84 -39.25 66.79
C SER A 147 -16.82 -38.77 65.70
N LEU A 148 -17.63 -39.73 65.27
CA LEU A 148 -19.11 -39.76 65.19
C LEU A 148 -19.93 -38.50 64.76
N ARG A 149 -20.78 -38.77 63.75
CA ARG A 149 -22.17 -38.30 63.56
C ARG A 149 -22.42 -36.81 63.34
N LEU A 150 -22.83 -36.45 62.12
CA LEU A 150 -24.24 -36.22 61.75
C LEU A 150 -24.34 -35.66 60.33
N GLN A 151 -25.10 -36.36 59.48
CA GLN A 151 -25.62 -35.83 58.23
C GLN A 151 -26.56 -34.66 58.52
N ARG A 152 -26.27 -33.48 57.96
CA ARG A 152 -27.30 -32.48 57.66
C ARG A 152 -27.17 -32.05 56.20
N LYS A 153 -28.22 -32.37 55.44
CA LYS A 153 -28.52 -31.79 54.13
C LYS A 153 -28.95 -30.34 54.36
N SER A 154 -28.11 -29.37 54.02
CA SER A 154 -28.58 -28.00 53.78
C SER A 154 -28.56 -27.76 52.28
N LEU A 155 -29.77 -27.62 51.74
CA LEU A 155 -30.08 -27.26 50.37
C LEU A 155 -29.76 -25.77 50.24
N ASP A 156 -28.59 -25.45 49.69
CA ASP A 156 -28.16 -24.07 49.49
C ASP A 156 -28.76 -23.54 48.18
N LEU A 157 -29.81 -22.74 48.33
CA LEU A 157 -30.57 -22.05 47.26
C LEU A 157 -29.86 -20.77 46.76
N SER A 158 -28.54 -20.64 46.93
CA SER A 158 -27.76 -19.51 46.41
C SER A 158 -27.33 -19.64 44.93
N ALA A 159 -27.70 -20.73 44.24
CA ALA A 159 -27.35 -20.97 42.83
C ALA A 159 -28.40 -20.52 41.80
N ALA A 160 -29.56 -19.98 42.23
CA ALA A 160 -30.67 -19.63 41.33
C ALA A 160 -30.78 -18.14 40.95
N GLU A 161 -29.88 -17.26 41.40
CA GLU A 161 -29.91 -15.81 41.07
C GLU A 161 -28.74 -15.33 40.18
N LYS A 162 -27.93 -16.22 39.62
CA LYS A 162 -26.89 -15.85 38.61
C LYS A 162 -27.38 -15.95 37.16
N GLY A 163 -28.68 -15.83 36.94
CA GLY A 163 -29.34 -16.04 35.64
C GLY A 163 -29.77 -14.79 34.87
N LEU A 164 -29.37 -13.58 35.28
CA LEU A 164 -29.86 -12.32 34.67
C LEU A 164 -28.76 -11.30 34.31
N SER A 165 -27.54 -11.75 33.98
CA SER A 165 -26.66 -10.94 33.12
C SER A 165 -27.09 -11.10 31.66
N ARG A 166 -28.29 -10.61 31.32
CA ARG A 166 -28.58 -10.14 29.97
C ARG A 166 -27.63 -8.98 29.73
N THR A 167 -26.44 -9.31 29.21
CA THR A 167 -25.48 -8.35 28.69
C THR A 167 -26.25 -7.44 27.75
N ILE A 168 -26.51 -6.24 28.25
CA ILE A 168 -26.96 -5.08 27.50
C ILE A 168 -26.09 -5.07 26.25
N SER A 169 -26.72 -5.27 25.10
CA SER A 169 -26.13 -5.11 23.79
C SER A 169 -25.62 -3.66 23.72
N MET A 170 -24.38 -3.45 24.17
CA MET A 170 -23.72 -2.17 24.04
C MET A 170 -23.64 -1.92 22.54
N LYS A 171 -24.40 -0.90 22.09
CA LYS A 171 -24.37 -0.42 20.71
C LYS A 171 -22.90 -0.36 20.30
N LYS A 172 -22.54 -1.20 19.32
CA LYS A 172 -21.18 -1.30 18.80
C LYS A 172 -20.71 0.12 18.51
N PRO A 173 -19.62 0.61 19.13
CA PRO A 173 -19.16 1.97 18.90
C PRO A 173 -19.01 2.16 17.39
N ALA A 174 -19.50 3.29 16.88
CA ALA A 174 -19.37 3.63 15.47
C ALA A 174 -17.90 3.47 15.05
N PRO A 175 -17.62 2.92 13.86
CA PRO A 175 -16.25 2.68 13.45
C PRO A 175 -15.51 4.02 13.42
N THR A 176 -14.37 4.07 14.10
CA THR A 176 -13.53 5.27 14.16
C THR A 176 -13.05 5.71 12.76
N LEU A 177 -12.81 4.73 11.88
CA LEU A 177 -12.37 4.88 10.50
C LEU A 177 -13.15 3.91 9.61
N VAL A 178 -13.46 4.31 8.38
CA VAL A 178 -13.96 3.40 7.35
C VAL A 178 -12.78 2.72 6.70
N SER A 179 -12.67 1.39 6.82
CA SER A 179 -11.59 0.63 6.18
C SER A 179 -11.67 0.77 4.67
N MET A 180 -10.59 1.29 4.08
CA MET A 180 -10.37 1.24 2.65
C MET A 180 -10.02 -0.19 2.20
N TRP A 181 -10.11 -0.42 0.90
CA TRP A 181 -9.75 -1.69 0.31
C TRP A 181 -8.23 -1.72 0.17
N ASN A 182 -7.60 -2.82 0.53
CA ASN A 182 -6.20 -3.03 0.23
C ASN A 182 -6.15 -3.79 -1.10
N GLY A 183 -5.87 -3.11 -2.21
CA GLY A 183 -5.82 -3.74 -3.54
C GLY A 183 -7.12 -3.62 -4.36
N LEU A 184 -7.13 -4.31 -5.50
CA LEU A 184 -8.15 -4.15 -6.54
C LEU A 184 -9.45 -4.89 -6.22
N SER A 185 -10.56 -4.33 -6.71
CA SER A 185 -11.86 -5.01 -6.63
C SER A 185 -11.85 -6.31 -7.42
N ARG A 186 -12.21 -7.43 -6.77
CA ARG A 186 -12.42 -8.72 -7.42
C ARG A 186 -13.83 -8.76 -8.01
N LEU A 187 -13.94 -8.92 -9.33
CA LEU A 187 -15.23 -8.88 -10.05
C LEU A 187 -16.17 -10.03 -9.62
N ASN A 188 -15.62 -11.19 -9.21
CA ASN A 188 -16.38 -12.37 -8.80
C ASN A 188 -15.99 -12.80 -7.38
N LYS A 189 -16.90 -12.64 -6.41
CA LYS A 189 -16.70 -13.06 -5.01
C LYS A 189 -16.71 -14.58 -4.79
N GLU A 190 -17.27 -15.36 -5.73
CA GLU A 190 -17.54 -16.80 -5.56
C GLU A 190 -16.47 -17.74 -6.11
N MET A 191 -15.46 -17.22 -6.78
CA MET A 191 -14.50 -18.05 -7.51
C MET A 191 -13.31 -18.43 -6.62
N ASP A 192 -13.21 -19.71 -6.27
CA ASP A 192 -12.18 -20.38 -5.44
C ASP A 192 -10.88 -19.58 -5.26
N ALA A 193 -10.64 -19.22 -4.00
CA ALA A 193 -9.47 -18.52 -3.51
C ALA A 193 -8.23 -19.41 -3.58
N GLN A 194 -7.71 -19.65 -4.79
CA GLN A 194 -6.37 -20.18 -4.92
C GLN A 194 -5.39 -19.07 -4.49
N THR A 195 -5.08 -19.02 -3.21
CA THR A 195 -4.12 -18.11 -2.60
C THR A 195 -2.74 -18.44 -3.14
N SER A 196 -2.32 -17.71 -4.17
CA SER A 196 -1.05 -17.93 -4.87
C SER A 196 0.12 -17.75 -3.91
N TRP A 197 -0.02 -16.79 -2.99
CA TRP A 197 1.00 -16.42 -2.02
C TRP A 197 1.36 -17.53 -1.03
N ALA A 198 0.39 -18.34 -0.63
CA ALA A 198 0.56 -19.27 0.49
C ALA A 198 1.33 -20.56 0.13
N LYS A 199 1.63 -20.77 -1.15
CA LYS A 199 2.37 -21.93 -1.66
C LYS A 199 3.88 -21.79 -1.54
N ASP A 200 4.37 -20.55 -1.43
CA ASP A 200 5.80 -20.25 -1.47
C ASP A 200 6.36 -20.18 -0.05
N GLY A 201 7.13 -21.18 0.36
CA GLY A 201 7.85 -21.15 1.63
C GLY A 201 9.18 -21.86 1.54
N GLN A 202 10.04 -21.56 2.51
CA GLN A 202 11.38 -22.14 2.60
C GLN A 202 11.69 -22.53 4.04
N VAL A 203 12.69 -23.41 4.19
CA VAL A 203 13.23 -23.75 5.50
C VAL A 203 14.25 -22.68 5.87
N ALA A 204 14.01 -21.96 6.98
CA ALA A 204 14.94 -20.98 7.49
C ALA A 204 16.27 -21.62 7.92
N GLU A 205 17.38 -20.97 7.57
CA GLU A 205 18.70 -21.28 8.13
C GLU A 205 18.82 -20.57 9.49
N SER A 206 19.36 -21.26 10.50
CA SER A 206 19.70 -20.61 11.78
C SER A 206 21.14 -20.12 11.69
N ARG A 207 21.35 -18.80 11.68
CA ARG A 207 22.69 -18.18 11.73
C ARG A 207 22.79 -17.28 12.94
N TYR A 208 23.75 -17.54 13.83
CA TYR A 208 23.98 -16.72 15.04
C TYR A 208 22.70 -16.44 15.83
N ASP A 209 21.89 -17.48 16.08
CA ASP A 209 20.58 -17.40 16.74
C ASP A 209 19.50 -16.56 16.03
N SER A 210 19.78 -16.07 14.82
CA SER A 210 18.83 -15.37 13.95
C SER A 210 18.33 -16.26 12.81
N ILE A 211 17.10 -16.00 12.37
CA ILE A 211 16.51 -16.67 11.20
C ILE A 211 17.06 -15.97 9.95
N ALA A 212 17.73 -16.74 9.10
CA ALA A 212 18.24 -16.30 7.82
C ALA A 212 17.50 -16.99 6.68
N VAL A 213 17.17 -16.25 5.63
CA VAL A 213 16.47 -16.79 4.45
C VAL A 213 17.11 -16.34 3.16
N ASN A 214 17.03 -17.18 2.12
CA ASN A 214 17.51 -16.79 0.81
C ASN A 214 16.56 -15.78 0.18
N VAL A 215 17.13 -14.75 -0.45
CA VAL A 215 16.41 -13.68 -1.13
C VAL A 215 16.96 -13.53 -2.54
N THR A 216 16.05 -13.48 -3.51
CA THR A 216 16.35 -13.27 -4.93
C THR A 216 16.53 -11.77 -5.25
N PRO A 217 17.24 -11.43 -6.34
CA PRO A 217 17.30 -10.06 -6.87
C PRO A 217 15.92 -9.40 -7.02
N ALA A 218 14.94 -10.15 -7.52
CA ALA A 218 13.60 -9.65 -7.79
C ALA A 218 12.82 -9.34 -6.50
N GLU A 219 12.98 -10.17 -5.45
CA GLU A 219 12.41 -9.91 -4.12
C GLU A 219 13.04 -8.67 -3.48
N LEU A 220 14.37 -8.55 -3.52
CA LEU A 220 15.08 -7.40 -2.95
C LEU A 220 14.72 -6.09 -3.65
N ALA A 221 14.67 -6.11 -4.99
CA ALA A 221 14.28 -4.95 -5.78
C ALA A 221 12.81 -4.55 -5.51
N THR A 222 11.93 -5.52 -5.33
CA THR A 222 10.53 -5.24 -4.96
C THR A 222 10.41 -4.62 -3.57
N LEU A 223 11.17 -5.11 -2.58
CA LEU A 223 11.21 -4.49 -1.26
C LEU A 223 11.74 -3.04 -1.33
N SER A 224 12.78 -2.81 -2.12
CA SER A 224 13.33 -1.47 -2.39
C SER A 224 12.28 -0.53 -2.98
N ILE A 225 11.45 -1.00 -3.90
CA ILE A 225 10.33 -0.24 -4.48
C ILE A 225 9.23 0.03 -3.45
N ILE A 226 8.79 -0.98 -2.70
CA ILE A 226 7.73 -0.83 -1.70
C ILE A 226 8.14 0.16 -0.60
N LEU A 227 9.38 0.06 -0.14
CA LEU A 227 9.92 0.96 0.88
C LEU A 227 10.42 2.29 0.30
N GLY A 228 10.56 2.41 -1.02
CA GLY A 228 11.15 3.59 -1.65
C GLY A 228 12.55 3.90 -1.15
N CYS A 229 13.41 2.89 -1.02
CA CYS A 229 14.80 3.05 -0.57
C CYS A 229 15.75 2.50 -1.62
N SER A 230 16.73 3.29 -2.03
CA SER A 230 17.72 2.88 -3.04
C SER A 230 18.63 1.79 -2.48
N LEU A 231 18.93 0.77 -3.29
CA LEU A 231 19.90 -0.25 -2.93
C LEU A 231 21.31 0.30 -3.11
N THR A 232 22.01 0.55 -2.01
CA THR A 232 23.43 0.89 -2.02
C THR A 232 24.23 -0.41 -2.09
N ALA A 233 24.70 -0.78 -3.28
CA ALA A 233 25.63 -1.89 -3.44
C ALA A 233 27.06 -1.37 -3.22
N GLY A 234 27.70 -1.77 -2.12
CA GLY A 234 29.15 -1.79 -1.96
C GLY A 234 29.92 -0.49 -2.21
N GLU A 235 30.11 0.31 -1.15
CA GLU A 235 31.39 0.78 -0.63
C GLU A 235 31.06 1.58 0.63
N LYS A 236 31.86 1.43 1.70
CA LYS A 236 31.63 2.09 2.99
C LYS A 236 31.86 3.60 2.85
N SER A 237 30.96 4.30 2.18
CA SER A 237 30.82 5.74 2.32
C SER A 237 30.26 5.97 3.72
N GLU A 238 31.17 6.16 4.68
CA GLU A 238 30.91 6.38 6.11
C GLU A 238 30.07 7.66 6.37
N TYR A 239 29.79 8.43 5.31
CA TYR A 239 29.06 9.69 5.33
C TYR A 239 27.81 9.74 4.44
N ASP A 240 27.47 8.67 3.70
CA ASP A 240 26.21 8.70 2.98
C ASP A 240 25.08 8.64 3.99
N SER A 241 24.37 9.77 4.09
CA SER A 241 23.09 9.88 4.76
C SER A 241 22.15 8.87 4.12
N SER A 242 22.18 7.64 4.64
CA SER A 242 21.43 6.49 4.15
C SER A 242 20.04 6.96 3.74
N HIS A 243 19.75 6.88 2.44
CA HIS A 243 18.49 7.36 1.89
C HIS A 243 17.36 6.61 2.58
N LYS A 244 16.73 7.28 3.55
CA LYS A 244 15.66 6.72 4.36
C LYS A 244 14.44 6.57 3.46
N GLY A 245 14.01 5.33 3.27
CA GLY A 245 12.76 5.05 2.59
C GLY A 245 11.55 5.48 3.40
N ALA A 246 10.37 5.15 2.89
CA ALA A 246 9.14 5.13 3.63
C ALA A 246 9.32 4.36 4.95
N PHE A 247 8.57 4.77 5.97
CA PHE A 247 8.66 4.20 7.32
C PHE A 247 10.04 4.36 7.99
N ASN A 248 10.94 5.16 7.41
CA ASN A 248 12.33 5.32 7.87
C ASN A 248 13.10 4.00 7.89
N ILE A 249 12.85 3.12 6.92
CA ILE A 249 13.61 1.88 6.75
C ILE A 249 14.61 2.06 5.60
N SER A 250 15.83 1.58 5.79
CA SER A 250 16.81 1.44 4.72
C SER A 250 17.15 -0.04 4.51
N ILE A 251 17.54 -0.37 3.29
CA ILE A 251 18.06 -1.69 2.92
C ILE A 251 19.55 -1.54 2.67
N SER A 252 20.37 -2.35 3.33
CA SER A 252 21.80 -2.47 3.07
C SER A 252 22.14 -3.88 2.61
N SER A 253 23.10 -4.00 1.70
CA SER A 253 23.69 -5.27 1.28
C SER A 253 25.19 -5.21 1.52
N CYS A 254 25.73 -6.16 2.28
CA CYS A 254 27.15 -6.29 2.56
C CYS A 254 27.66 -7.68 2.19
N VAL A 255 28.92 -7.77 1.77
CA VAL A 255 29.58 -9.06 1.55
C VAL A 255 30.12 -9.54 2.90
N THR A 256 29.71 -10.74 3.31
CA THR A 256 30.20 -11.42 4.51
C THR A 256 31.61 -11.99 4.29
N GLU A 257 32.30 -12.38 5.37
CA GLU A 257 33.62 -13.01 5.31
C GLU A 257 33.65 -14.25 4.40
N ASP A 258 32.53 -14.98 4.34
CA ASP A 258 32.35 -16.16 3.49
C ASP A 258 32.12 -15.82 2.00
N GLY A 259 32.21 -14.54 1.60
CA GLY A 259 31.91 -14.06 0.26
C GLY A 259 30.43 -14.07 -0.12
N LYS A 260 29.53 -14.40 0.82
CA LYS A 260 28.07 -14.36 0.61
C LYS A 260 27.53 -12.96 0.82
N TYR A 261 26.53 -12.56 0.05
CA TYR A 261 25.86 -11.28 0.26
C TYR A 261 24.80 -11.40 1.35
N GLN A 262 24.91 -10.57 2.37
CA GLN A 262 23.94 -10.42 3.45
C GLN A 262 23.14 -9.14 3.26
N VAL A 263 21.82 -9.27 3.27
CA VAL A 263 20.88 -8.15 3.22
C VAL A 263 20.39 -7.89 4.63
N THR A 264 20.49 -6.63 5.08
CA THR A 264 19.97 -6.18 6.36
C THR A 264 18.97 -5.05 6.16
N LEU A 265 17.89 -5.10 6.93
CA LEU A 265 16.93 -4.01 7.03
C LEU A 265 17.28 -3.19 8.26
N ARG A 266 17.34 -1.86 8.14
CA ARG A 266 17.64 -0.98 9.28
C ARG A 266 16.52 0.04 9.48
N GLN A 267 15.92 0.03 10.66
CA GLN A 267 14.95 1.03 11.10
C GLN A 267 15.68 2.22 11.71
N HIS A 268 15.49 3.38 11.11
CA HIS A 268 16.03 4.65 11.62
C HIS A 268 15.05 5.30 12.60
N LYS A 269 15.57 6.16 13.47
CA LYS A 269 14.76 6.99 14.37
C LYS A 269 13.78 7.83 13.56
N ARG A 270 12.48 7.66 13.83
CA ARG A 270 11.40 8.42 13.22
C ARG A 270 11.29 9.79 13.86
N SER A 271 11.14 10.83 13.05
CA SER A 271 10.70 12.15 13.54
C SER A 271 9.22 12.09 13.91
N THR A 272 8.74 12.99 14.77
CA THR A 272 7.31 13.17 15.07
C THR A 272 6.48 13.36 13.79
N LEU A 273 7.06 13.97 12.75
CA LEU A 273 6.44 14.17 11.43
C LEU A 273 6.20 12.85 10.66
N HIS A 274 7.03 11.83 10.95
CA HIS A 274 7.02 10.52 10.31
C HIS A 274 6.27 9.47 11.13
N MET A 275 5.80 9.84 12.32
CA MET A 275 4.93 8.98 13.11
C MET A 275 3.60 8.84 12.38
N LEU A 276 3.10 7.62 12.40
CA LEU A 276 2.12 7.18 11.42
C LEU A 276 0.73 7.53 11.89
N ALA A 277 -0.12 7.86 10.94
CA ALA A 277 -1.54 7.86 11.16
C ALA A 277 -2.07 6.41 11.23
N LYS A 278 -3.19 6.19 11.89
CA LYS A 278 -3.80 4.86 12.07
C LYS A 278 -4.56 4.36 10.84
N GLY A 279 -4.65 5.17 9.78
CA GLY A 279 -5.34 4.79 8.55
C GLY A 279 -4.55 3.84 7.67
N SER A 280 -5.20 3.41 6.58
CA SER A 280 -4.61 2.49 5.62
C SER A 280 -3.32 3.03 4.99
N GLY A 281 -2.36 2.12 4.80
CA GLY A 281 -1.14 2.39 4.04
C GLY A 281 -1.38 2.28 2.54
N PHE A 282 -0.30 2.17 1.76
CA PHE A 282 -0.39 1.94 0.32
C PHE A 282 -0.19 0.46 -0.02
N SER A 283 -0.69 0.03 -1.17
CA SER A 283 -0.62 -1.35 -1.64
C SER A 283 0.73 -1.65 -2.30
N PRO A 284 1.38 -2.79 -1.97
CA PRO A 284 2.55 -3.28 -2.70
C PRO A 284 2.31 -3.45 -4.21
N LEU A 285 1.10 -3.83 -4.61
CA LEU A 285 0.71 -3.95 -6.02
C LEU A 285 0.86 -2.60 -6.71
N TYR A 286 0.20 -1.57 -6.18
CA TYR A 286 0.28 -0.22 -6.74
C TYR A 286 1.71 0.31 -6.75
N ALA A 287 2.54 0.00 -5.74
CA ALA A 287 3.92 0.46 -5.68
C ALA A 287 4.73 -0.08 -6.87
N LYS A 288 4.64 -1.38 -7.16
CA LYS A 288 5.30 -1.99 -8.33
C LYS A 288 4.79 -1.40 -9.64
N HIS A 289 3.47 -1.31 -9.78
CA HIS A 289 2.85 -0.87 -11.02
C HIS A 289 3.17 0.60 -11.35
N PHE A 290 3.16 1.48 -10.35
CA PHE A 290 3.37 2.91 -10.55
C PHE A 290 4.80 3.26 -10.91
N VAL A 291 5.78 2.58 -10.30
CA VAL A 291 7.21 2.70 -10.68
C VAL A 291 7.39 2.31 -12.15
N ALA A 292 6.70 1.25 -12.59
CA ALA A 292 6.68 0.82 -13.99
C ALA A 292 5.81 1.67 -14.93
N GLY A 293 5.20 2.76 -14.44
CA GLY A 293 4.33 3.62 -15.24
C GLY A 293 3.04 2.97 -15.70
N SER A 294 2.52 2.04 -14.90
CA SER A 294 1.26 1.36 -15.15
C SER A 294 0.24 1.66 -14.04
N LEU A 295 -1.02 1.80 -14.41
CA LEU A 295 -2.14 2.03 -13.50
C LEU A 295 -3.04 0.78 -13.49
N PRO A 296 -3.00 -0.03 -12.43
CA PRO A 296 -3.82 -1.22 -12.35
C PRO A 296 -5.27 -0.83 -12.01
N TYR A 297 -6.24 -1.46 -12.68
CA TYR A 297 -7.66 -1.09 -12.58
C TYR A 297 -8.61 -2.28 -12.36
N LEU A 298 -8.19 -3.50 -12.70
CA LEU A 298 -9.01 -4.70 -12.53
C LEU A 298 -8.13 -5.90 -12.21
N GLN A 299 -8.59 -6.76 -11.31
CA GLN A 299 -7.94 -8.03 -11.00
C GLN A 299 -8.92 -9.19 -11.17
N ASP A 300 -8.59 -10.11 -12.06
CA ASP A 300 -9.41 -11.27 -12.38
C ASP A 300 -8.57 -12.56 -12.34
N ARG A 301 -9.17 -13.70 -12.69
CA ARG A 301 -8.46 -14.99 -12.72
C ARG A 301 -7.29 -15.02 -13.71
N LYS A 302 -7.35 -14.22 -14.77
CA LYS A 302 -6.35 -14.19 -15.84
C LYS A 302 -5.17 -13.29 -15.49
N GLY A 303 -5.34 -12.30 -14.62
CA GLY A 303 -4.24 -11.44 -14.23
C GLY A 303 -4.64 -10.14 -13.53
N VAL A 304 -3.66 -9.23 -13.46
CA VAL A 304 -3.85 -7.82 -13.08
C VAL A 304 -3.90 -6.98 -14.34
N HIS A 305 -5.08 -6.50 -14.72
CA HIS A 305 -5.22 -5.60 -15.86
C HIS A 305 -4.75 -4.19 -15.50
N SER A 306 -3.82 -3.68 -16.29
CA SER A 306 -3.13 -2.42 -16.02
C SER A 306 -3.00 -1.57 -17.26
N ILE A 307 -3.23 -0.28 -17.14
CA ILE A 307 -3.08 0.71 -18.19
C ILE A 307 -1.64 1.22 -18.18
N LEU A 308 -0.88 1.01 -19.25
CA LEU A 308 0.43 1.62 -19.43
C LEU A 308 0.27 3.09 -19.80
N VAL A 309 0.80 3.98 -18.97
CA VAL A 309 0.73 5.43 -19.16
C VAL A 309 2.06 5.94 -19.68
N SER A 310 2.03 6.48 -20.88
CA SER A 310 3.20 7.01 -21.59
C SER A 310 3.05 8.52 -21.85
N ALA A 311 4.11 9.16 -22.34
CA ALA A 311 4.03 10.55 -22.78
C ALA A 311 2.98 10.75 -23.91
N HIS A 312 2.79 9.73 -24.76
CA HIS A 312 1.72 9.73 -25.76
C HIS A 312 0.33 9.75 -25.10
N THR A 313 0.14 8.97 -24.05
CA THR A 313 -1.10 8.96 -23.26
C THR A 313 -1.40 10.36 -22.71
N LEU A 314 -0.40 11.03 -22.13
CA LEU A 314 -0.54 12.40 -21.64
C LEU A 314 -0.98 13.36 -22.75
N LYS A 315 -0.34 13.30 -23.92
CA LYS A 315 -0.70 14.16 -25.06
C LYS A 315 -2.14 13.94 -25.51
N ALA A 316 -2.57 12.69 -25.64
CA ALA A 316 -3.95 12.35 -26.02
C ALA A 316 -5.00 12.82 -24.99
N ILE A 317 -4.65 12.78 -23.71
CA ILE A 317 -5.47 13.28 -22.60
C ILE A 317 -5.58 14.81 -22.67
N GLN A 318 -4.46 15.50 -22.87
CA GLN A 318 -4.44 16.96 -22.96
C GLN A 318 -5.24 17.49 -24.14
N THR A 319 -5.22 16.80 -25.28
CA THR A 319 -6.02 17.18 -26.47
C THR A 319 -7.52 16.89 -26.31
N GLY A 320 -7.90 16.11 -25.30
CA GLY A 320 -9.28 15.66 -25.11
C GLY A 320 -9.74 14.72 -26.22
N SER A 321 -8.82 13.94 -26.80
CA SER A 321 -9.15 12.97 -27.84
C SER A 321 -9.98 11.82 -27.24
N PRO A 322 -10.98 11.26 -27.95
CA PRO A 322 -11.68 10.08 -27.46
C PRO A 322 -10.68 8.93 -27.32
N LEU A 323 -10.78 8.19 -26.22
CA LEU A 323 -9.80 7.18 -25.82
C LEU A 323 -10.40 5.79 -25.93
N TYR A 324 -9.59 4.83 -26.38
CA TYR A 324 -9.94 3.43 -26.41
C TYR A 324 -8.81 2.60 -25.79
N LEU A 325 -9.19 1.64 -24.94
CA LEU A 325 -8.24 0.67 -24.38
C LEU A 325 -8.13 -0.54 -25.28
N HIS A 326 -6.90 -0.89 -25.61
CA HIS A 326 -6.60 -2.13 -26.31
C HIS A 326 -5.48 -2.87 -25.59
N ASN A 327 -5.54 -4.20 -25.68
CA ASN A 327 -4.49 -5.07 -25.18
C ASN A 327 -3.16 -4.69 -25.86
N SER A 328 -2.13 -4.48 -25.05
CA SER A 328 -0.79 -4.25 -25.55
C SER A 328 -0.04 -5.57 -25.60
N SER A 329 0.36 -6.00 -26.79
CA SER A 329 1.40 -7.03 -26.94
C SER A 329 2.81 -6.44 -26.76
N PHE A 330 2.94 -5.11 -26.77
CA PHE A 330 4.22 -4.43 -26.72
C PHE A 330 4.81 -4.46 -25.30
N LYS A 331 6.05 -4.94 -25.19
CA LYS A 331 6.78 -5.04 -23.93
C LYS A 331 7.84 -3.93 -23.84
N THR A 332 7.53 -2.84 -23.14
CA THR A 332 8.49 -1.79 -22.76
C THR A 332 9.51 -2.30 -21.75
N LYS A 333 10.63 -1.58 -21.52
CA LYS A 333 11.61 -1.91 -20.46
C LYS A 333 10.92 -2.01 -19.09
N GLN A 334 10.02 -1.07 -18.81
CA GLN A 334 9.26 -1.00 -17.56
C GLN A 334 8.29 -2.17 -17.40
N SER A 335 7.59 -2.56 -18.46
CA SER A 335 6.64 -3.69 -18.39
C SER A 335 7.35 -5.04 -18.29
N ARG A 336 8.50 -5.21 -18.96
CA ARG A 336 9.37 -6.39 -18.78
C ARG A 336 9.90 -6.49 -17.35
N TYR A 337 10.35 -5.37 -16.80
CA TYR A 337 10.81 -5.31 -15.42
C TYR A 337 9.70 -5.68 -14.44
N LEU A 338 8.49 -5.12 -14.62
CA LEU A 338 7.35 -5.45 -13.78
C LEU A 338 6.99 -6.94 -13.86
N THR A 339 7.07 -7.57 -15.05
CA THR A 339 6.83 -9.00 -15.21
C THR A 339 7.88 -9.89 -14.55
N SER A 340 9.11 -9.38 -14.32
CA SER A 340 10.16 -10.14 -13.62
C SER A 340 10.10 -10.02 -12.09
N LEU A 341 9.23 -9.15 -11.55
CA LEU A 341 9.04 -9.02 -10.11
C LEU A 341 8.09 -10.10 -9.55
N PRO A 342 8.26 -10.53 -8.29
CA PRO A 342 7.32 -11.43 -7.64
C PRO A 342 5.92 -10.84 -7.65
N SER A 343 4.97 -11.56 -8.25
CA SER A 343 3.59 -11.10 -8.40
C SER A 343 2.60 -12.22 -8.11
N SER A 344 1.49 -11.91 -7.44
CA SER A 344 0.45 -12.90 -7.16
C SER A 344 -0.27 -13.38 -8.42
N ARG A 345 -0.38 -12.49 -9.41
CA ARG A 345 -0.98 -12.74 -10.72
C ARG A 345 -0.16 -12.04 -11.80
N GLU A 346 -0.23 -12.56 -13.02
CA GLU A 346 0.47 -11.98 -14.16
C GLU A 346 -0.14 -10.61 -14.55
N PRO A 347 0.69 -9.60 -14.86
CA PRO A 347 0.19 -8.31 -15.30
C PRO A 347 -0.22 -8.36 -16.78
N ASN A 348 -1.46 -7.97 -17.06
CA ASN A 348 -2.02 -7.83 -18.40
C ASN A 348 -2.06 -6.35 -18.78
N PHE A 349 -1.24 -5.95 -19.75
CA PHE A 349 -1.07 -4.55 -20.11
C PHE A 349 -2.03 -4.10 -21.20
N HIS A 350 -2.59 -2.91 -20.99
CA HIS A 350 -3.41 -2.19 -21.95
C HIS A 350 -2.77 -0.85 -22.25
N ILE A 351 -2.89 -0.37 -23.48
CA ILE A 351 -2.50 1.00 -23.84
C ILE A 351 -3.70 1.78 -24.31
N ILE A 352 -3.61 3.10 -24.13
CA ILE A 352 -4.64 4.04 -24.56
C ILE A 352 -4.27 4.57 -25.94
N SER A 353 -5.15 4.36 -26.91
CA SER A 353 -5.07 4.98 -28.23
C SER A 353 -6.24 5.93 -28.45
N THR A 354 -6.03 6.90 -29.34
CA THR A 354 -7.10 7.78 -29.80
C THR A 354 -8.08 6.99 -30.68
N SER A 355 -9.37 7.16 -30.44
CA SER A 355 -10.44 6.54 -31.23
C SER A 355 -11.37 7.62 -31.78
N THR A 356 -12.08 7.29 -32.85
CA THR A 356 -13.18 8.10 -33.39
C THR A 356 -14.50 7.84 -32.66
N ASN A 357 -14.61 6.71 -31.95
CA ASN A 357 -15.82 6.33 -31.23
C ASN A 357 -15.74 6.81 -29.77
N SER A 358 -16.74 7.57 -29.35
CA SER A 358 -16.90 7.95 -27.94
C SER A 358 -17.35 6.73 -27.13
N GLN A 359 -16.47 6.21 -26.28
CA GLN A 359 -16.89 5.26 -25.25
C GLN A 359 -17.55 6.02 -24.09
N SER A 360 -18.69 5.53 -23.62
CA SER A 360 -19.34 6.05 -22.40
C SER A 360 -18.54 5.75 -21.13
N TRP A 361 -17.59 4.82 -21.21
CA TRP A 361 -16.78 4.36 -20.09
C TRP A 361 -15.31 4.75 -20.26
N ASN A 362 -14.74 5.41 -19.24
CA ASN A 362 -13.34 5.78 -19.21
C ASN A 362 -12.62 5.08 -18.04
N PRO A 363 -12.03 3.88 -18.26
CA PRO A 363 -11.39 3.13 -17.20
C PRO A 363 -10.15 3.81 -16.62
N LEU A 364 -9.55 4.78 -17.34
CA LEU A 364 -8.47 5.60 -16.79
C LEU A 364 -9.00 6.50 -15.67
N ILE A 365 -10.10 7.23 -15.90
CA ILE A 365 -10.70 8.09 -14.88
C ILE A 365 -11.19 7.26 -13.69
N ASP A 366 -11.82 6.11 -13.96
CA ASP A 366 -12.29 5.20 -12.91
C ASP A 366 -11.14 4.71 -12.05
N ALA A 367 -10.04 4.29 -12.67
CA ALA A 367 -8.85 3.81 -11.96
C ALA A 367 -8.19 4.93 -11.14
N ILE A 368 -8.14 6.16 -11.66
CA ILE A 368 -7.63 7.33 -10.92
C ILE A 368 -8.53 7.67 -9.73
N GLY A 369 -9.86 7.65 -9.92
CA GLY A 369 -10.83 7.92 -8.86
C GLY A 369 -10.81 6.89 -7.74
N ALA A 370 -10.43 5.66 -8.03
CA ALA A 370 -10.29 4.61 -7.04
C ALA A 370 -9.04 4.77 -6.15
N LEU A 371 -7.98 5.46 -6.60
CA LEU A 371 -6.65 5.46 -5.96
C LEU A 371 -6.65 5.73 -4.45
N PRO A 372 -7.37 6.74 -3.94
CA PRO A 372 -7.37 7.01 -2.51
C PRO A 372 -7.98 5.88 -1.70
N PHE A 373 -8.84 5.04 -2.29
CA PHE A 373 -9.64 4.04 -1.60
C PHE A 373 -9.11 2.61 -1.71
N VAL A 374 -8.06 2.40 -2.51
CA VAL A 374 -7.48 1.08 -2.82
C VAL A 374 -5.99 0.96 -2.45
N GLY A 375 -5.46 1.96 -1.73
CA GLY A 375 -4.05 2.05 -1.36
C GLY A 375 -3.13 2.49 -2.53
N GLY A 376 -3.66 3.25 -3.49
CA GLY A 376 -2.93 3.65 -4.69
C GLY A 376 -2.00 4.85 -4.54
N LEU A 377 -1.97 5.52 -3.38
CA LEU A 377 -1.16 6.72 -3.13
C LEU A 377 0.26 6.38 -2.63
N VAL A 378 1.04 5.77 -3.51
CA VAL A 378 2.39 5.26 -3.23
C VAL A 378 3.46 6.38 -3.30
N PRO A 379 4.62 6.24 -2.64
CA PRO A 379 5.62 7.32 -2.61
C PRO A 379 6.43 7.47 -3.91
N LEU A 380 6.44 6.46 -4.79
CA LEU A 380 7.19 6.43 -6.05
C LEU A 380 6.27 6.20 -7.25
N ALA A 381 6.46 6.96 -8.34
CA ALA A 381 5.74 6.73 -9.60
C ALA A 381 6.54 7.23 -10.82
N SER A 382 6.21 6.72 -12.01
CA SER A 382 6.81 7.24 -13.25
C SER A 382 6.33 8.67 -13.55
N SER A 383 7.19 9.49 -14.13
CA SER A 383 6.86 10.89 -14.48
C SER A 383 5.62 11.01 -15.40
N PRO A 384 5.47 10.23 -16.49
CA PRO A 384 4.28 10.31 -17.34
C PRO A 384 2.99 9.99 -16.59
N LEU A 385 3.00 9.01 -15.69
CA LEU A 385 1.85 8.64 -14.88
C LEU A 385 1.43 9.79 -13.95
N VAL A 386 2.40 10.39 -13.25
CA VAL A 386 2.16 11.53 -12.36
C VAL A 386 1.56 12.71 -13.12
N GLN A 387 2.11 13.04 -14.28
CA GLN A 387 1.65 14.15 -15.11
C GLN A 387 0.24 13.91 -15.67
N THR A 388 -0.07 12.69 -16.12
CA THR A 388 -1.42 12.35 -16.60
C THR A 388 -2.45 12.46 -15.48
N ILE A 389 -2.15 11.90 -14.29
CA ILE A 389 -3.05 12.00 -13.14
C ILE A 389 -3.22 13.46 -12.70
N HIS A 390 -2.13 14.24 -12.70
CA HIS A 390 -2.17 15.66 -12.34
C HIS A 390 -3.06 16.45 -13.30
N CYS A 391 -2.89 16.24 -14.62
CA CYS A 391 -3.70 16.90 -15.64
C CYS A 391 -5.19 16.65 -15.42
N ILE A 392 -5.57 15.38 -15.20
CA ILE A 392 -6.97 14.98 -14.99
C ILE A 392 -7.53 15.55 -13.68
N ALA A 393 -6.82 15.35 -12.56
CA ALA A 393 -7.34 15.66 -11.23
C ALA A 393 -7.29 17.15 -10.87
N SER A 394 -6.36 17.92 -11.47
CA SER A 394 -6.24 19.36 -11.20
C SER A 394 -7.33 20.19 -11.88
N GLY A 395 -7.87 19.71 -13.00
CA GLY A 395 -8.84 20.48 -13.78
C GLY A 395 -8.24 21.70 -14.47
N GLY A 396 -6.91 21.70 -14.70
CA GLY A 396 -6.18 22.86 -15.20
C GLY A 396 -6.04 23.99 -14.18
N LEU A 397 -6.52 23.79 -12.93
CA LEU A 397 -6.43 24.79 -11.88
C LEU A 397 -5.07 24.73 -11.17
N PRO A 398 -4.49 25.89 -10.79
CA PRO A 398 -3.24 25.90 -10.05
C PRO A 398 -3.45 25.30 -8.64
N PRO A 399 -2.48 24.51 -8.14
CA PRO A 399 -2.60 23.90 -6.81
C PRO A 399 -2.60 24.96 -5.69
N ALA A 400 -1.90 26.07 -5.85
CA ALA A 400 -1.75 27.11 -4.84
C ALA A 400 -1.45 26.49 -3.45
N ARG A 401 -2.07 26.98 -2.36
CA ARG A 401 -1.80 26.50 -0.99
C ARG A 401 -2.47 25.15 -0.65
N LEU A 402 -2.81 24.32 -1.63
CA LEU A 402 -3.55 23.05 -1.46
C LEU A 402 -3.00 22.19 -0.32
N LEU A 403 -1.71 21.84 -0.33
CA LEU A 403 -1.10 20.99 0.70
C LEU A 403 -1.24 21.59 2.11
N GLN A 404 -1.01 22.90 2.23
CA GLN A 404 -1.15 23.59 3.50
C GLN A 404 -2.61 23.58 3.99
N ARG A 405 -3.58 23.70 3.08
CA ARG A 405 -5.02 23.69 3.41
C ARG A 405 -5.52 22.29 3.78
N LEU A 406 -5.05 21.24 3.10
CA LEU A 406 -5.34 19.85 3.49
C LEU A 406 -4.80 19.52 4.89
N GLU A 407 -3.58 19.95 5.21
CA GLU A 407 -3.03 19.81 6.58
C GLU A 407 -3.81 20.67 7.61
N GLY A 408 -4.46 21.74 7.15
CA GLY A 408 -5.45 22.49 7.93
C GLY A 408 -6.69 21.67 8.25
N LEU A 409 -7.20 20.94 7.25
CA LEU A 409 -8.38 20.08 7.38
C LEU A 409 -8.10 18.88 8.28
N VAL A 410 -6.91 18.28 8.20
CA VAL A 410 -6.47 17.20 9.12
C VAL A 410 -6.55 17.66 10.58
N ASP A 411 -5.96 18.83 10.91
CA ASP A 411 -6.01 19.39 12.27
C ASP A 411 -7.45 19.70 12.72
N LYS A 412 -8.29 20.25 11.82
CA LYS A 412 -9.71 20.49 12.12
C LYS A 412 -10.43 19.20 12.52
N VAL A 413 -10.26 18.13 11.75
CA VAL A 413 -10.89 16.83 12.03
C VAL A 413 -10.29 16.20 13.29
N ASN A 414 -8.98 16.35 13.53
CA ASN A 414 -8.32 15.87 14.76
C ASN A 414 -8.93 16.52 16.02
N ARG A 415 -9.20 17.82 16.00
CA ARG A 415 -9.77 18.56 17.14
C ARG A 415 -11.18 18.11 17.55
N GLN A 416 -11.93 17.46 16.65
CA GLN A 416 -13.25 16.92 17.01
C GLN A 416 -13.15 15.70 17.94
N ALA A 417 -12.06 14.94 17.84
CA ALA A 417 -11.87 13.73 18.63
C ALA A 417 -10.38 13.49 18.92
N PRO A 418 -9.72 14.39 19.68
CA PRO A 418 -8.28 14.33 19.92
C PRO A 418 -7.86 13.08 20.69
N HIS A 419 -8.76 12.51 21.49
CA HIS A 419 -8.54 11.28 22.26
C HIS A 419 -8.33 10.03 21.37
N LEU A 420 -8.69 10.09 20.09
CA LEU A 420 -8.52 8.95 19.17
C LEU A 420 -7.08 8.82 18.66
N ASP A 421 -6.32 9.93 18.65
CA ASP A 421 -4.94 10.01 18.14
C ASP A 421 -4.75 9.28 16.80
N ILE A 422 -5.67 9.51 15.86
CA ILE A 422 -5.69 8.81 14.57
C ILE A 422 -4.70 9.38 13.56
N PHE A 423 -4.34 10.67 13.68
CA PHE A 423 -3.40 11.34 12.77
C PHE A 423 -1.96 11.33 13.27
N GLY A 424 -1.71 10.67 14.41
CA GLY A 424 -0.41 10.61 15.05
C GLY A 424 -0.04 11.87 15.85
N PRO A 425 1.12 11.85 16.52
CA PRO A 425 1.49 12.81 17.55
C PRO A 425 1.74 14.23 17.03
N LEU A 426 1.93 14.42 15.72
CA LEU A 426 2.15 15.74 15.11
C LEU A 426 1.03 16.74 15.46
N HIS A 427 -0.21 16.27 15.57
CA HIS A 427 -1.37 17.10 15.88
C HIS A 427 -1.66 17.24 17.38
N GLY A 428 -0.76 16.71 18.23
CA GLY A 428 -0.83 16.93 19.67
C GLY A 428 -0.52 18.39 20.05
N PRO A 429 -1.11 18.91 21.14
CA PRO A 429 -0.93 20.31 21.54
C PRO A 429 0.53 20.69 21.80
N HIS A 430 1.33 19.75 22.32
CA HIS A 430 2.77 19.94 22.57
C HIS A 430 3.61 20.13 21.29
N ASN A 431 3.08 19.74 20.12
CA ASN A 431 3.77 19.79 18.83
C ASN A 431 3.28 20.93 17.93
N ALA A 432 2.53 21.91 18.46
CA ALA A 432 1.98 23.03 17.69
C ALA A 432 3.04 23.80 16.89
N ALA A 433 4.24 24.01 17.45
CA ALA A 433 5.34 24.67 16.76
C ALA A 433 5.86 23.85 15.56
N LEU A 434 5.92 22.52 15.69
CA LEU A 434 6.30 21.62 14.58
C LEU A 434 5.23 21.62 13.49
N LEU A 435 3.95 21.54 13.85
CA LEU A 435 2.84 21.62 12.90
C LEU A 435 2.83 22.96 12.13
N TYR A 436 3.12 24.08 12.81
CA TYR A 436 3.25 25.38 12.15
C TYR A 436 4.40 25.41 11.14
N ARG A 437 5.58 24.86 11.49
CA ARG A 437 6.73 24.74 10.59
C ARG A 437 6.40 23.87 9.39
N GLU A 438 5.71 22.76 9.61
CA GLU A 438 5.25 21.88 8.54
C GLU A 438 4.31 22.61 7.57
N ARG A 439 3.29 23.31 8.08
CA ARG A 439 2.39 24.13 7.24
C ARG A 439 3.12 25.21 6.45
N LYS A 440 4.11 25.88 7.06
CA LYS A 440 4.95 26.86 6.38
C LYS A 440 5.76 26.22 5.25
N ARG A 441 6.31 25.02 5.48
CA ARG A 441 7.04 24.24 4.50
C ARG A 441 6.15 23.80 3.33
N LEU A 442 4.96 23.25 3.61
CA LEU A 442 3.97 22.89 2.59
C LEU A 442 3.51 24.11 1.77
N GLY A 443 3.39 25.27 2.39
CA GLY A 443 3.09 26.53 1.72
C GLY A 443 4.22 27.02 0.79
N LYS A 444 5.47 26.60 1.01
CA LYS A 444 6.59 26.87 0.08
C LYS A 444 6.60 25.89 -1.09
N LEU A 445 6.32 24.62 -0.84
CA LEU A 445 6.24 23.58 -1.88
C LEU A 445 5.16 23.91 -2.92
N ALA A 446 4.03 24.44 -2.46
CA ALA A 446 2.98 25.05 -3.27
C ALA A 446 3.43 26.14 -4.26
N LYS A 447 4.52 26.85 -3.95
CA LYS A 447 5.07 27.94 -4.78
C LYS A 447 6.17 27.47 -5.74
N GLY A 448 6.36 26.16 -5.88
CA GLY A 448 7.42 25.60 -6.73
C GLY A 448 8.83 25.76 -6.15
N VAL A 449 8.96 26.16 -4.88
CA VAL A 449 10.26 26.20 -4.22
C VAL A 449 10.70 24.76 -4.01
N LYS A 450 11.84 24.36 -4.61
CA LYS A 450 12.45 23.04 -4.38
C LYS A 450 12.77 22.90 -2.90
N VAL A 451 11.97 22.12 -2.19
CA VAL A 451 12.23 21.68 -0.81
C VAL A 451 12.64 20.22 -0.90
N ASN A 452 13.78 19.88 -0.30
CA ASN A 452 14.25 18.50 -0.24
C ASN A 452 13.38 17.72 0.76
N ASP A 453 12.30 17.12 0.26
CA ASP A 453 11.43 16.24 1.02
C ASP A 453 11.92 14.81 0.97
N SER A 454 12.09 14.19 2.14
CA SER A 454 12.41 12.76 2.18
C SER A 454 11.22 11.92 1.75
N ILE A 455 11.49 10.69 1.30
CA ILE A 455 10.43 9.71 0.97
C ILE A 455 9.58 9.40 2.21
N ALA A 456 10.18 9.41 3.41
CA ALA A 456 9.45 9.29 4.67
C ALA A 456 8.46 10.44 4.90
N ASP A 457 8.83 11.69 4.60
CA ASP A 457 7.92 12.85 4.73
C ASP A 457 6.72 12.71 3.79
N LYS A 458 6.98 12.30 2.55
CA LYS A 458 5.97 12.11 1.50
C LYS A 458 4.99 11.01 1.90
N ALA A 459 5.50 9.85 2.31
CA ALA A 459 4.69 8.71 2.74
C ALA A 459 3.83 9.04 3.98
N ALA A 460 4.43 9.66 5.01
CA ALA A 460 3.70 10.03 6.23
C ALA A 460 2.59 11.06 5.96
N ARG A 461 2.84 12.04 5.07
CA ARG A 461 1.82 13.01 4.65
C ARG A 461 0.65 12.33 3.92
N MET A 462 0.94 11.44 2.97
CA MET A 462 -0.12 10.73 2.24
C MET A 462 -0.95 9.86 3.18
N GLN A 463 -0.32 9.19 4.14
CA GLN A 463 -1.06 8.39 5.12
C GLN A 463 -2.00 9.25 5.99
N ARG A 464 -1.59 10.47 6.39
CA ARG A 464 -2.48 11.41 7.09
C ARG A 464 -3.68 11.81 6.22
N TYR A 465 -3.47 12.06 4.93
CA TYR A 465 -4.55 12.42 4.00
C TYR A 465 -5.50 11.26 3.71
N ILE A 466 -5.00 10.03 3.64
CA ILE A 466 -5.82 8.82 3.56
C ILE A 466 -6.65 8.65 4.84
N THR A 467 -6.02 8.75 6.01
CA THR A 467 -6.71 8.70 7.30
C THR A 467 -7.78 9.80 7.42
N LEU A 468 -7.56 10.96 6.81
CA LEU A 468 -8.52 12.06 6.77
C LEU A 468 -9.77 11.64 6.00
N LEU A 469 -9.63 11.03 4.82
CA LEU A 469 -10.75 10.53 4.05
C LEU A 469 -11.51 9.42 4.80
N GLU A 470 -10.80 8.45 5.38
CA GLU A 470 -11.41 7.39 6.19
C GLU A 470 -12.22 7.94 7.37
N ARG A 471 -11.71 8.99 8.01
CA ARG A 471 -12.39 9.65 9.14
C ARG A 471 -13.57 10.48 8.69
N LEU A 472 -13.44 11.25 7.60
CA LEU A 472 -14.55 12.05 7.06
C LEU A 472 -15.73 11.15 6.66
N MET A 473 -15.46 10.00 6.04
CA MET A 473 -16.48 9.00 5.74
C MET A 473 -17.12 8.42 7.01
N ALA A 474 -16.34 8.19 8.07
CA ALA A 474 -16.84 7.68 9.35
C ALA A 474 -17.73 8.69 10.10
N LEU A 475 -17.63 9.98 9.76
CA LEU A 475 -18.43 11.06 10.36
C LEU A 475 -19.78 11.25 9.66
N VAL A 476 -20.02 10.62 8.50
CA VAL A 476 -21.31 10.74 7.78
C VAL A 476 -22.42 10.09 8.62
N PRO A 477 -23.46 10.83 9.01
CA PRO A 477 -24.53 10.30 9.86
C PRO A 477 -25.41 9.30 9.08
N ASP A 478 -26.02 8.36 9.79
CA ASP A 478 -27.12 7.49 9.33
C ASP A 478 -26.85 6.60 8.09
N VAL A 479 -25.60 6.48 7.65
CA VAL A 479 -25.22 5.63 6.51
C VAL A 479 -24.21 4.57 6.97
N LYS A 480 -24.37 3.33 6.48
CA LYS A 480 -23.42 2.27 6.81
C LYS A 480 -22.06 2.56 6.16
N PRO A 481 -20.93 2.22 6.81
CA PRO A 481 -19.58 2.50 6.30
C PRO A 481 -19.33 2.05 4.86
N HIS A 482 -19.84 0.87 4.47
CA HIS A 482 -19.68 0.36 3.11
C HIS A 482 -20.47 1.19 2.09
N ASP A 483 -21.68 1.61 2.44
CA ASP A 483 -22.54 2.40 1.55
C ASP A 483 -21.97 3.81 1.38
N VAL A 484 -21.41 4.41 2.45
CA VAL A 484 -20.66 5.69 2.37
C VAL A 484 -19.48 5.55 1.43
N LEU A 485 -18.65 4.52 1.59
CA LEU A 485 -17.47 4.31 0.74
C LEU A 485 -17.85 4.23 -0.73
N ALA A 486 -18.87 3.42 -1.07
CA ALA A 486 -19.33 3.27 -2.45
C ALA A 486 -19.90 4.58 -3.00
N ALA A 487 -20.67 5.33 -2.20
CA ALA A 487 -21.23 6.62 -2.59
C ALA A 487 -20.13 7.67 -2.84
N VAL A 488 -19.13 7.74 -1.97
CA VAL A 488 -17.98 8.65 -2.11
C VAL A 488 -17.12 8.27 -3.32
N GLN A 489 -16.88 6.97 -3.58
CA GLN A 489 -16.17 6.53 -4.78
C GLN A 489 -16.90 6.97 -6.07
N ASN A 490 -18.21 6.76 -6.13
CA ASN A 490 -19.03 7.18 -7.26
C ASN A 490 -19.04 8.70 -7.43
N ALA A 491 -19.13 9.46 -6.34
CA ALA A 491 -19.07 10.91 -6.38
C ALA A 491 -17.68 11.42 -6.81
N THR A 492 -16.60 10.76 -6.37
CA THR A 492 -15.21 11.09 -6.74
C THR A 492 -14.97 10.86 -8.23
N LYS A 493 -15.53 9.77 -8.79
CA LYS A 493 -15.52 9.52 -10.23
C LYS A 493 -16.15 10.68 -11.02
N LYS A 494 -17.38 11.08 -10.65
CA LYS A 494 -18.07 12.21 -11.31
C LYS A 494 -17.29 13.52 -11.19
N GLU A 495 -16.70 13.77 -10.03
CA GLU A 495 -15.87 14.95 -9.79
C GLU A 495 -14.58 14.95 -10.65
N LEU A 496 -13.98 13.79 -10.89
CA LEU A 496 -12.84 13.65 -11.81
C LEU A 496 -13.25 13.77 -13.28
N GLU A 497 -14.42 13.29 -13.68
CA GLU A 497 -14.94 13.48 -15.04
C GLU A 497 -15.13 14.96 -15.35
N ARG A 498 -15.72 15.72 -14.41
CA ARG A 498 -15.85 17.18 -14.50
C ARG A 498 -14.48 17.85 -14.58
N SER A 499 -13.58 17.52 -13.64
CA SER A 499 -12.21 18.03 -13.61
C SER A 499 -11.48 17.74 -14.92
N TYR A 500 -11.63 16.55 -15.51
CA TYR A 500 -11.03 16.25 -16.80
C TYR A 500 -11.57 17.14 -17.93
N SER A 501 -12.89 17.33 -17.99
CA SER A 501 -13.52 18.25 -18.95
C SER A 501 -12.99 19.68 -18.82
N ASP A 502 -12.83 20.15 -17.57
CA ASP A 502 -12.27 21.47 -17.27
C ASP A 502 -10.81 21.57 -17.70
N ALA A 503 -10.00 20.52 -17.45
CA ALA A 503 -8.59 20.47 -17.85
C ALA A 503 -8.42 20.52 -19.37
N VAL A 504 -9.22 19.77 -20.13
CA VAL A 504 -9.21 19.80 -21.59
C VAL A 504 -9.58 21.19 -22.12
N THR A 505 -10.59 21.82 -21.51
CA THR A 505 -11.02 23.18 -21.87
C THR A 505 -9.91 24.19 -21.58
N ALA A 506 -9.29 24.13 -20.40
CA ALA A 506 -8.17 24.98 -20.03
C ALA A 506 -6.99 24.81 -20.99
N TYR A 507 -6.67 23.58 -21.38
CA TYR A 507 -5.58 23.29 -22.33
C TYR A 507 -5.83 23.88 -23.72
N ARG A 508 -7.06 23.76 -24.25
CA ARG A 508 -7.44 24.34 -25.55
C ARG A 508 -7.39 25.87 -25.57
N ASN A 509 -7.61 26.49 -24.41
CA ASN A 509 -7.63 27.94 -24.26
C ASN A 509 -6.24 28.53 -24.02
N ILE A 510 -5.19 27.72 -23.82
CA ILE A 510 -3.83 28.23 -23.79
C ILE A 510 -3.57 28.81 -25.17
N PRO A 511 -3.40 30.14 -25.32
CA PRO A 511 -3.15 30.73 -26.61
C PRO A 511 -1.90 30.06 -27.13
N SER A 512 -2.01 29.37 -28.27
CA SER A 512 -0.87 28.94 -29.03
C SER A 512 -0.03 30.19 -29.19
N ARG A 513 1.03 30.34 -28.39
CA ARG A 513 2.06 31.33 -28.62
C ARG A 513 2.66 30.89 -29.94
N SER A 514 2.06 31.35 -31.03
CA SER A 514 2.69 31.38 -32.32
C SER A 514 4.02 32.05 -32.05
N SER A 515 5.07 31.28 -32.20
CA SER A 515 6.42 31.79 -32.36
C SER A 515 6.41 32.62 -33.64
N SER A 516 5.75 33.78 -33.64
CA SER A 516 6.07 34.82 -34.60
C SER A 516 7.43 35.33 -34.17
N VAL A 517 8.45 34.74 -34.76
CA VAL A 517 9.74 35.39 -34.98
C VAL A 517 9.40 36.66 -35.76
N VAL A 518 9.07 37.73 -35.04
CA VAL A 518 9.14 39.07 -35.59
C VAL A 518 10.59 39.45 -35.36
N ASP A 519 11.37 39.37 -36.43
CA ASP A 519 12.66 40.03 -36.54
C ASP A 519 12.50 41.46 -36.04
N SER A 520 12.94 41.70 -34.81
CA SER A 520 13.06 43.04 -34.28
C SER A 520 14.32 43.63 -34.87
N HIS A 521 14.15 44.23 -36.06
CA HIS A 521 15.10 45.19 -36.59
C HIS A 521 15.40 46.25 -35.51
N GLY A 522 16.69 46.57 -35.41
CA GLY A 522 17.30 47.24 -34.28
C GLY A 522 16.74 48.61 -33.93
N CYS A 523 17.00 48.98 -32.67
CA CYS A 523 17.13 50.37 -32.27
C CYS A 523 18.31 50.49 -31.28
N PRO A 524 19.00 51.64 -31.29
CA PRO A 524 20.41 51.74 -30.94
C PRO A 524 20.66 51.91 -29.44
N GLU A 525 21.86 51.49 -29.02
CA GLU A 525 22.50 51.84 -27.76
C GLU A 525 22.40 53.34 -27.50
N SER A 526 21.78 53.70 -26.38
CA SER A 526 21.87 55.03 -25.81
C SER A 526 22.71 54.94 -24.55
N ASP A 527 23.97 55.35 -24.69
CA ASP A 527 24.90 55.66 -23.61
C ASP A 527 24.27 56.66 -22.64
N ALA A 528 24.14 56.27 -21.37
CA ALA A 528 23.98 57.22 -20.28
C ALA A 528 24.78 56.76 -19.06
N ARG A 529 26.01 57.28 -19.01
CA ARG A 529 26.88 57.41 -17.84
C ARG A 529 26.08 57.69 -16.57
N SER A 530 26.30 56.88 -15.53
CA SER A 530 26.29 57.38 -14.16
C SER A 530 27.35 56.68 -13.32
N LYS A 531 28.35 57.47 -12.95
CA LYS A 531 29.44 57.15 -12.03
C LYS A 531 28.87 57.11 -10.60
N ARG A 532 29.15 56.05 -9.83
CA ARG A 532 29.66 56.24 -8.47
C ARG A 532 30.38 55.00 -7.93
N ASN A 533 31.57 55.29 -7.44
CA ASN A 533 32.55 54.38 -6.86
C ASN A 533 32.04 53.69 -5.59
N SER A 534 32.41 52.42 -5.40
CA SER A 534 33.07 52.01 -4.15
C SER A 534 34.00 50.83 -4.40
N ILE A 535 35.17 50.95 -3.79
CA ILE A 535 36.41 50.23 -3.98
C ILE A 535 36.55 49.14 -2.88
N HIS A 536 37.34 48.10 -3.18
CA HIS A 536 37.82 46.97 -2.34
C HIS A 536 36.91 45.71 -2.30
N SER A 537 37.42 44.49 -2.49
CA SER A 537 38.80 43.99 -2.57
C SER A 537 38.83 42.58 -3.19
N HIS A 538 39.93 42.29 -3.87
CA HIS A 538 40.28 41.04 -4.49
C HIS A 538 40.47 39.89 -3.49
N THR A 539 39.92 38.72 -3.78
CA THR A 539 40.66 37.45 -3.73
C THR A 539 40.09 36.46 -4.73
N SER A 540 41.02 35.86 -5.45
CA SER A 540 40.96 34.96 -6.60
C SER A 540 40.52 33.53 -6.30
N GLY A 541 40.02 32.83 -7.32
CA GLY A 541 40.34 31.42 -7.53
C GLY A 541 39.17 30.52 -7.94
N HIS A 542 39.32 29.88 -9.11
CA HIS A 542 38.53 28.77 -9.66
C HIS A 542 37.13 29.05 -10.23
N ARG A 543 37.14 29.56 -11.48
CA ARG A 543 36.09 29.36 -12.48
C ARG A 543 36.06 27.88 -12.90
N SER A 544 35.05 27.12 -12.46
CA SER A 544 34.63 25.90 -13.13
C SER A 544 33.54 26.23 -14.15
N HIS A 545 33.75 25.82 -15.40
CA HIS A 545 32.78 25.83 -16.47
C HIS A 545 31.46 25.16 -16.03
N ARG A 546 30.39 25.96 -15.93
CA ARG A 546 29.02 25.43 -15.82
C ARG A 546 28.25 25.80 -17.08
N SER A 547 28.42 24.97 -18.10
CA SER A 547 27.52 24.91 -19.24
C SER A 547 26.11 24.60 -18.71
N SER A 548 25.23 25.58 -18.76
CA SER A 548 23.84 25.47 -18.33
C SER A 548 22.95 25.57 -19.57
N THR A 549 22.83 24.48 -20.29
CA THR A 549 21.86 24.30 -21.37
C THR A 549 21.04 23.05 -21.05
N SER A 550 19.83 23.24 -20.50
CA SER A 550 18.61 22.51 -20.87
C SER A 550 17.50 22.65 -19.81
N SER A 551 16.47 23.39 -20.22
CA SER A 551 15.03 23.14 -20.04
C SER A 551 14.59 22.12 -18.98
N ILE A 552 14.39 22.59 -17.76
CA ILE A 552 13.25 22.16 -16.95
C ILE A 552 12.06 22.99 -17.44
N VAL A 553 10.99 22.32 -17.89
CA VAL A 553 9.70 22.96 -18.16
C VAL A 553 9.26 23.67 -16.88
N THR A 554 9.56 24.95 -16.84
CA THR A 554 9.16 25.83 -15.75
C THR A 554 7.66 26.03 -15.95
N PHE A 555 6.85 25.53 -15.02
CA PHE A 555 5.42 25.84 -14.97
C PHE A 555 5.24 27.32 -14.60
N ALA A 556 5.58 28.20 -15.53
CA ALA A 556 5.22 29.61 -15.47
C ALA A 556 3.83 29.74 -16.09
N SER A 557 2.83 29.87 -15.23
CA SER A 557 1.50 30.32 -15.66
C SER A 557 1.59 31.72 -16.26
N PRO A 558 0.79 32.05 -17.29
CA PRO A 558 0.68 33.41 -17.77
C PRO A 558 0.08 34.26 -16.65
N VAL A 559 0.80 35.29 -16.23
CA VAL A 559 0.28 36.36 -15.36
C VAL A 559 -0.78 37.09 -16.18
N SER A 560 -2.06 36.79 -15.95
CA SER A 560 -3.18 37.55 -16.48
C SER A 560 -3.58 38.59 -15.44
N SER A 561 -3.26 39.84 -15.71
CA SER A 561 -3.72 40.98 -14.92
C SER A 561 -5.20 41.25 -15.21
N GLY A 562 -6.11 40.80 -14.33
CA GLY A 562 -7.52 41.16 -14.36
C GLY A 562 -8.30 40.62 -13.16
N ASP A 563 -9.11 41.47 -12.54
CA ASP A 563 -9.90 41.36 -11.28
C ASP A 563 -10.86 40.16 -11.10
N SER A 564 -10.77 39.12 -11.94
CA SER A 564 -11.47 37.85 -11.72
C SER A 564 -10.76 37.06 -10.62
N GLN A 565 -11.45 36.82 -9.51
CA GLN A 565 -10.95 36.12 -8.33
C GLN A 565 -10.42 34.72 -8.70
N GLU A 566 -9.12 34.59 -9.03
CA GLU A 566 -8.54 33.37 -9.61
C GLU A 566 -8.95 32.10 -8.86
N LEU A 567 -9.77 31.25 -9.50
CA LEU A 567 -10.19 29.96 -8.96
C LEU A 567 -8.96 29.06 -8.85
N ASN A 568 -8.73 28.48 -7.67
CA ASN A 568 -7.62 27.56 -7.44
C ASN A 568 -7.99 26.49 -6.42
N LEU A 569 -7.25 25.39 -6.45
CA LEU A 569 -7.53 24.20 -5.62
C LEU A 569 -7.39 24.49 -4.12
N GLY A 570 -6.48 25.38 -3.74
CA GLY A 570 -6.33 25.83 -2.36
C GLY A 570 -7.58 26.55 -1.82
N LYS A 571 -8.24 27.37 -2.64
CA LYS A 571 -9.50 28.05 -2.27
C LYS A 571 -10.66 27.06 -2.12
N ALA A 572 -10.74 26.03 -2.97
CA ALA A 572 -11.75 24.98 -2.86
C ALA A 572 -11.65 24.24 -1.51
N VAL A 573 -10.45 23.82 -1.11
CA VAL A 573 -10.25 23.19 0.22
C VAL A 573 -10.50 24.18 1.35
N GLU A 574 -10.20 25.47 1.16
CA GLU A 574 -10.49 26.49 2.17
C GLU A 574 -12.00 26.68 2.42
N GLN A 575 -12.84 26.56 1.39
CA GLN A 575 -14.30 26.59 1.55
C GLN A 575 -14.77 25.39 2.40
N ILE A 576 -14.27 24.18 2.12
CA ILE A 576 -14.57 22.97 2.91
C ILE A 576 -14.03 23.10 4.34
N LEU A 577 -12.87 23.73 4.52
CA LEU A 577 -12.30 24.00 5.83
C LEU A 577 -13.17 24.95 6.66
N LYS A 578 -13.93 25.84 6.03
CA LYS A 578 -14.87 26.76 6.69
C LYS A 578 -16.24 26.11 6.97
N ALA A 579 -16.66 25.13 6.17
CA ALA A 579 -17.92 24.41 6.35
C ALA A 579 -17.97 23.64 7.68
N GLU A 580 -19.14 23.48 8.29
CA GLU A 580 -19.28 22.69 9.52
C GLU A 580 -19.14 21.18 9.23
N LEU A 581 -18.72 20.43 10.25
CA LEU A 581 -18.61 18.96 10.19
C LEU A 581 -19.84 18.35 10.88
N PRO A 582 -20.42 17.25 10.37
CA PRO A 582 -19.95 16.45 9.22
C PRO A 582 -20.23 17.13 7.87
N ILE A 583 -19.34 16.89 6.90
CA ILE A 583 -19.49 17.41 5.53
C ILE A 583 -20.23 16.40 4.64
N SER A 584 -20.84 16.88 3.54
CA SER A 584 -21.57 16.05 2.58
C SER A 584 -20.67 15.08 1.80
N ILE A 585 -21.29 14.05 1.20
CA ILE A 585 -20.60 13.09 0.33
C ILE A 585 -19.92 13.79 -0.86
N GLU A 586 -20.52 14.83 -1.44
CA GLU A 586 -19.88 15.60 -2.52
C GLU A 586 -18.61 16.30 -2.03
N ASN A 587 -18.66 16.93 -0.85
CA ASN A 587 -17.48 17.59 -0.28
C ASN A 587 -16.38 16.58 0.03
N ILE A 588 -16.70 15.37 0.52
CA ILE A 588 -15.70 14.30 0.71
C ILE A 588 -15.09 13.89 -0.64
N ALA A 589 -15.89 13.77 -1.70
CA ALA A 589 -15.40 13.46 -3.04
C ALA A 589 -14.48 14.56 -3.59
N THR A 590 -14.80 15.84 -3.36
CA THR A 590 -13.90 16.96 -3.67
C THR A 590 -12.59 16.84 -2.88
N VAL A 591 -12.64 16.54 -1.58
CA VAL A 591 -11.42 16.29 -0.78
C VAL A 591 -10.63 15.11 -1.34
N ALA A 592 -11.28 14.03 -1.78
CA ALA A 592 -10.60 12.88 -2.39
C ALA A 592 -9.86 13.28 -3.68
N ARG A 593 -10.49 14.05 -4.57
CA ARG A 593 -9.81 14.63 -5.75
C ARG A 593 -8.61 15.49 -5.34
N MET A 594 -8.78 16.33 -4.31
CA MET A 594 -7.71 17.19 -3.81
C MET A 594 -6.54 16.40 -3.22
N VAL A 595 -6.81 15.26 -2.59
CA VAL A 595 -5.78 14.32 -2.11
C VAL A 595 -5.04 13.67 -3.29
N ILE A 596 -5.72 13.32 -4.39
CA ILE A 596 -5.07 12.84 -5.62
C ILE A 596 -4.11 13.90 -6.18
N VAL A 597 -4.55 15.16 -6.28
CA VAL A 597 -3.66 16.25 -6.74
C VAL A 597 -2.49 16.44 -5.76
N ALA A 598 -2.75 16.44 -4.46
CA ALA A 598 -1.72 16.55 -3.43
C ALA A 598 -0.66 15.44 -3.50
N TRP A 599 -1.08 14.23 -3.87
CA TRP A 599 -0.20 13.11 -4.14
C TRP A 599 0.72 13.40 -5.33
N THR A 600 0.18 13.91 -6.45
CA THR A 600 1.02 14.27 -7.63
C THR A 600 2.07 15.35 -7.33
N LEU A 601 1.84 16.21 -6.34
CA LEU A 601 2.80 17.22 -5.88
C LEU A 601 3.83 16.67 -4.89
N SER A 602 3.56 15.50 -4.30
CA SER A 602 4.38 14.93 -3.22
C SER A 602 5.17 13.70 -3.66
N VAL A 603 4.69 12.94 -4.64
CA VAL A 603 5.31 11.71 -5.12
C VAL A 603 6.71 11.95 -5.68
N GLU A 604 7.63 11.01 -5.47
CA GLU A 604 8.95 11.02 -6.10
C GLU A 604 8.87 10.37 -7.47
N THR A 605 9.48 10.99 -8.48
CA THR A 605 9.55 10.41 -9.82
C THR A 605 10.58 9.30 -9.88
N VAL A 606 10.34 8.32 -10.74
CA VAL A 606 11.27 7.24 -11.01
C VAL A 606 12.07 7.53 -12.27
N ALA A 607 13.36 7.21 -12.23
CA ALA A 607 14.32 7.43 -13.29
C ALA A 607 14.82 6.07 -13.82
N TRP A 608 14.39 5.71 -15.02
CA TRP A 608 14.68 4.47 -15.75
C TRP A 608 15.89 4.55 -16.68
N GLU A 609 16.24 5.76 -17.13
CA GLU A 609 17.34 6.04 -18.08
C GLU A 609 18.33 7.06 -17.54
N ASP A 610 19.60 6.96 -17.95
CA ASP A 610 20.64 7.90 -17.54
C ASP A 610 20.26 9.33 -17.95
N GLY A 611 20.38 10.28 -17.02
CA GLY A 611 19.95 11.67 -17.22
C GLY A 611 18.52 11.99 -16.75
N GLU A 612 17.67 10.99 -16.48
CA GLU A 612 16.38 11.24 -15.81
C GLU A 612 16.57 11.60 -14.31
N GLU A 613 15.78 12.55 -13.81
CA GLU A 613 15.77 12.90 -12.37
C GLU A 613 14.83 11.96 -11.59
N GLY A 614 15.31 11.44 -10.45
CA GLY A 614 14.49 10.74 -9.47
C GLY A 614 15.07 9.42 -8.97
N PHE A 615 14.20 8.61 -8.38
CA PHE A 615 14.53 7.32 -7.79
C PHE A 615 15.02 6.33 -8.86
N ARG A 616 16.23 5.78 -8.67
CA ARG A 616 16.80 4.76 -9.55
C ARG A 616 16.32 3.38 -9.15
N VAL A 617 15.58 2.73 -10.06
CA VAL A 617 15.12 1.35 -9.87
C VAL A 617 16.33 0.39 -9.90
N PRO A 618 16.43 -0.56 -8.96
CA PRO A 618 17.52 -1.53 -8.99
C PRO A 618 17.54 -2.37 -10.27
N ALA A 619 18.68 -2.41 -10.93
CA ALA A 619 18.93 -3.31 -12.06
C ALA A 619 19.14 -4.74 -11.53
N LEU A 620 18.23 -5.66 -11.88
CA LEU A 620 18.25 -7.04 -11.38
C LEU A 620 19.55 -7.77 -11.71
N GLU A 621 20.11 -7.50 -12.90
CA GLU A 621 21.36 -8.08 -13.40
C GLU A 621 22.60 -7.64 -12.62
N LYS A 622 22.52 -6.49 -11.92
CA LYS A 622 23.62 -5.97 -11.09
C LYS A 622 23.57 -6.49 -9.65
N LEU A 623 22.48 -7.17 -9.27
CA LEU A 623 22.34 -7.73 -7.94
C LEU A 623 22.91 -9.15 -7.90
N PRO A 624 23.54 -9.55 -6.79
CA PRO A 624 24.04 -10.91 -6.62
C PRO A 624 22.92 -11.95 -6.71
N GLU A 625 23.18 -13.08 -7.40
CA GLU A 625 22.18 -14.14 -7.55
C GLU A 625 21.82 -14.82 -6.21
N LYS A 626 22.79 -14.92 -5.29
CA LYS A 626 22.62 -15.56 -3.99
C LYS A 626 22.81 -14.54 -2.87
N MET A 627 21.70 -14.12 -2.27
CA MET A 627 21.69 -13.23 -1.12
C MET A 627 20.94 -13.88 0.04
N VAL A 628 21.35 -13.55 1.25
CA VAL A 628 20.72 -14.03 2.49
C VAL A 628 20.25 -12.83 3.28
N MET A 629 18.97 -12.79 3.63
CA MET A 629 18.41 -11.78 4.54
C MET A 629 18.35 -12.36 5.95
N CYS A 630 18.84 -11.58 6.92
CA CYS A 630 18.86 -11.92 8.35
C CYS A 630 17.94 -11.00 9.14
#